data_AF-A0A1S6H5H6-F1
#
_entry.id   AF-A0A1S6H5H6-F1
#
_cell.length_a   1.000
_cell.length_b   1.000
_cell.length_c   1.000
_cell.angle_alpha   90.00
_cell.angle_beta   90.00
_cell.angle_gamma   90.00
#
_symmetry.space_group_name_H-M   'P 1'
#
loop_
_entity.id
_entity.type
_entity.pdbx_description
1 polymer ?
#
loop_
_entity_poly.entity_id
_entity_poly.type
_entity_poly.pdbx_seq_one_letter_code
_entity_poly.pdbx_strand_id
1 'polypeptide(L)'
;MKTENFQDLKSKETSRGVAVELFTKVRDVPYALNADGNIEGLFEDGVAGYTRKHLYLLPRLKKLGYKVDIGIAEFDWRELPIPTDILELLKDPHGYHMFLYVGTGKATKVVDATWDKGMTRLGFPVFSWDGVSSTGLAIKATNARRQNLLTLKTRAIASSTLKKLKNPIETEATPFNDGFNLWLGEMRGKI
;
A
#
# COMPACT_ATOMS: atom_id res chain seq x y z
N MET A 1 -30.63 -5.15 25.20
CA MET A 1 -29.89 -6.16 24.40
C MET A 1 -30.49 -6.11 22.99
N LYS A 2 -29.77 -5.59 21.98
CA LYS A 2 -30.28 -5.55 20.60
C LYS A 2 -29.98 -6.91 19.96
N THR A 3 -31.01 -7.69 19.68
CA THR A 3 -30.90 -8.92 18.87
C THR A 3 -30.58 -8.50 17.44
N GLU A 4 -29.34 -8.74 17.00
CA GLU A 4 -28.97 -8.61 15.58
C GLU A 4 -29.65 -9.73 14.78
N ASN A 5 -30.20 -9.38 13.61
CA ASN A 5 -30.90 -10.32 12.74
C ASN A 5 -29.92 -11.30 12.08
N PHE A 6 -30.28 -12.59 11.96
CA PHE A 6 -29.46 -13.62 11.32
C PHE A 6 -29.09 -13.31 9.86
N GLN A 7 -29.95 -12.60 9.12
CA GLN A 7 -29.65 -12.16 7.75
C GLN A 7 -28.55 -11.09 7.71
N ASP A 8 -28.51 -10.20 8.70
CA ASP A 8 -27.46 -9.17 8.83
C ASP A 8 -26.12 -9.80 9.22
N LEU A 9 -26.13 -10.84 10.04
CA LEU A 9 -24.92 -11.61 10.38
C LEU A 9 -24.36 -12.31 9.15
N LYS A 10 -25.19 -13.01 8.37
CA LYS A 10 -24.76 -13.66 7.11
C LYS A 10 -24.23 -12.67 6.08
N SER A 11 -24.85 -11.51 5.92
CA SER A 11 -24.42 -10.50 4.94
C SER A 11 -23.11 -9.82 5.36
N LYS A 12 -22.93 -9.53 6.66
CA LYS A 12 -21.66 -9.05 7.24
C LYS A 12 -20.54 -10.08 7.09
N GLU A 13 -20.81 -11.35 7.36
CA GLU A 13 -19.84 -12.43 7.24
C GLU A 13 -19.43 -12.68 5.78
N THR A 14 -20.39 -12.59 4.85
CA THR A 14 -20.11 -12.61 3.41
C THR A 14 -19.25 -11.40 2.99
N SER A 15 -19.56 -10.20 3.48
CA SER A 15 -18.78 -8.99 3.19
C SER A 15 -17.37 -9.04 3.76
N ARG A 16 -17.19 -9.68 4.92
CA ARG A 16 -15.90 -9.95 5.54
C ARG A 16 -15.07 -10.92 4.70
N GLY A 17 -15.63 -12.05 4.28
CA GLY A 17 -14.95 -13.02 3.43
C GLY A 17 -14.46 -12.38 2.12
N VAL A 18 -15.31 -11.60 1.46
CA VAL A 18 -14.95 -10.87 0.23
C VAL A 18 -13.83 -9.85 0.49
N ALA A 19 -13.85 -9.14 1.63
CA ALA A 19 -12.80 -8.18 1.98
C ALA A 19 -11.44 -8.86 2.21
N VAL A 20 -11.42 -10.02 2.86
CA VAL A 20 -10.21 -10.83 3.09
C VAL A 20 -9.64 -11.37 1.78
N GLU A 21 -10.49 -11.90 0.91
CA GLU A 21 -10.07 -12.39 -0.40
C GLU A 21 -9.51 -11.26 -1.27
N LEU A 22 -10.19 -10.11 -1.29
CA LEU A 22 -9.75 -8.92 -2.00
C LEU A 22 -8.40 -8.42 -1.47
N PHE A 23 -8.23 -8.32 -0.16
CA PHE A 23 -6.95 -7.95 0.45
C PHE A 23 -5.85 -8.91 0.02
N THR A 24 -6.10 -10.21 0.11
CA THR A 24 -5.11 -11.24 -0.24
C THR A 24 -4.70 -11.13 -1.71
N LYS A 25 -5.66 -10.97 -2.62
CA LYS A 25 -5.42 -10.77 -4.06
C LYS A 25 -4.57 -9.53 -4.34
N VAL A 26 -4.92 -8.40 -3.73
CA VAL A 26 -4.17 -7.14 -3.92
C VAL A 26 -2.76 -7.23 -3.31
N ARG A 27 -2.64 -7.81 -2.12
CA ARG A 27 -1.34 -8.02 -1.46
C ARG A 27 -0.41 -8.83 -2.36
N ASP A 28 -0.91 -9.92 -2.93
CA ASP A 28 -0.12 -10.85 -3.72
C ASP A 28 0.23 -10.38 -5.14
N VAL A 29 -0.26 -9.21 -5.58
CA VAL A 29 0.30 -8.56 -6.76
C VAL A 29 1.77 -8.21 -6.48
N PRO A 30 2.74 -8.67 -7.29
CA PRO A 30 4.15 -8.38 -7.06
C PRO A 30 4.44 -6.89 -6.84
N TYR A 31 5.16 -6.58 -5.77
CA TYR A 31 5.57 -5.21 -5.48
C TYR A 31 6.68 -4.73 -6.43
N ALA A 32 6.55 -3.49 -6.91
CA ALA A 32 7.58 -2.77 -7.66
C ALA A 32 7.47 -1.26 -7.41
N LEU A 33 8.60 -0.56 -7.38
CA LEU A 33 8.66 0.90 -7.36
C LEU A 33 8.31 1.47 -8.74
N ASN A 34 7.79 2.70 -8.78
CA ASN A 34 7.26 3.37 -9.98
C ASN A 34 6.08 2.66 -10.69
N ALA A 35 5.49 1.62 -10.08
CA ALA A 35 4.38 0.85 -10.64
C ALA A 35 3.00 1.32 -10.13
N ASP A 36 2.83 2.61 -9.84
CA ASP A 36 1.58 3.12 -9.26
C ASP A 36 0.47 3.40 -10.30
N GLY A 37 0.85 3.75 -11.54
CA GLY A 37 0.04 3.67 -12.77
C GLY A 37 -1.46 3.98 -12.69
N ASN A 38 -2.25 3.27 -13.51
CA ASN A 38 -3.70 3.32 -13.49
C ASN A 38 -4.25 2.43 -12.36
N ILE A 39 -4.87 3.00 -11.33
CA ILE A 39 -5.39 2.24 -10.17
C ILE A 39 -6.19 1.01 -10.59
N GLU A 40 -7.09 1.14 -11.57
CA GLU A 40 -8.01 0.06 -11.94
C GLU A 40 -7.33 -1.08 -12.71
N GLY A 41 -6.19 -0.81 -13.38
CA GLY A 41 -5.40 -1.80 -14.12
C GLY A 41 -4.52 -2.73 -13.25
N LEU A 42 -4.75 -2.76 -11.94
CA LEU A 42 -3.83 -3.34 -10.95
C LEU A 42 -3.53 -4.83 -11.20
N PHE A 43 -4.49 -5.59 -11.72
CA PHE A 43 -4.30 -7.01 -12.00
C PHE A 43 -3.77 -7.26 -13.41
N GLU A 44 -4.11 -6.43 -14.39
CA GLU A 44 -3.63 -6.53 -15.77
C GLU A 44 -2.12 -6.27 -15.87
N ASP A 45 -1.61 -5.26 -15.15
CA ASP A 45 -0.19 -4.89 -15.22
C ASP A 45 0.73 -5.91 -14.51
N GLY A 46 0.17 -6.75 -13.63
CA GLY A 46 0.91 -7.79 -12.92
C GLY A 46 1.96 -7.30 -11.91
N VAL A 47 2.10 -5.99 -11.71
CA VAL A 47 2.98 -5.34 -10.71
C VAL A 47 2.31 -4.07 -10.15
N ALA A 48 2.57 -3.75 -8.90
CA ALA A 48 2.02 -2.55 -8.27
C ALA A 48 2.88 -1.99 -7.12
N GLY A 49 2.93 -0.67 -7.02
CA GLY A 49 3.46 0.03 -5.84
C GLY A 49 2.46 0.05 -4.67
N TYR A 50 2.90 0.53 -3.51
CA TYR A 50 2.05 0.58 -2.31
C TYR A 50 0.85 1.52 -2.53
N THR A 51 1.02 2.61 -3.28
CA THR A 51 -0.04 3.62 -3.46
C THR A 51 -1.19 2.99 -4.22
N ARG A 52 -0.88 2.33 -5.35
CA ARG A 52 -1.88 1.69 -6.19
C ARG A 52 -2.65 0.61 -5.45
N LYS A 53 -1.95 -0.25 -4.71
CA LYS A 53 -2.57 -1.31 -3.91
C LYS A 53 -3.60 -0.76 -2.92
N HIS A 54 -3.23 0.26 -2.14
CA HIS A 54 -4.13 0.82 -1.13
C HIS A 54 -5.25 1.67 -1.72
N LEU A 55 -4.98 2.42 -2.80
CA LEU A 55 -6.02 3.17 -3.50
C LEU A 55 -7.00 2.26 -4.24
N TYR A 56 -6.58 1.08 -4.69
CA TYR A 56 -7.47 0.06 -5.24
C TYR A 56 -8.40 -0.51 -4.16
N LEU A 57 -7.85 -0.85 -2.99
CA LEU A 57 -8.59 -1.42 -1.85
C LEU A 57 -9.60 -0.44 -1.25
N LEU A 58 -9.22 0.82 -1.07
CA LEU A 58 -10.01 1.81 -0.33
C LEU A 58 -11.49 1.89 -0.76
N PRO A 59 -11.84 2.18 -2.03
CA PRO A 59 -13.24 2.31 -2.43
C PRO A 59 -13.98 0.97 -2.37
N ARG A 60 -13.30 -0.15 -2.57
CA ARG A 60 -13.89 -1.49 -2.55
C ARG A 60 -14.24 -1.92 -1.14
N LEU A 61 -13.34 -1.69 -0.18
CA LEU A 61 -13.62 -1.89 1.24
C LEU A 61 -14.76 -0.98 1.73
N LYS A 62 -14.83 0.28 1.26
CA LYS A 62 -15.97 1.16 1.55
C LYS A 62 -17.30 0.59 1.03
N LYS A 63 -17.33 0.05 -0.18
CA LYS A 63 -18.52 -0.61 -0.75
C LYS A 63 -18.96 -1.84 0.07
N LEU A 64 -18.03 -2.51 0.74
CA LEU A 64 -18.28 -3.62 1.65
C LEU A 64 -18.67 -3.18 3.07
N GLY A 65 -18.94 -1.89 3.30
CA GLY A 65 -19.42 -1.36 4.57
C GLY A 65 -18.33 -0.95 5.57
N TYR A 66 -17.06 -1.00 5.19
CA TYR A 66 -15.97 -0.55 6.05
C TYR A 66 -15.85 0.98 6.03
N LYS A 67 -15.55 1.56 7.19
CA LYS A 67 -15.00 2.91 7.27
C LYS A 67 -13.52 2.83 6.95
N VAL A 68 -13.09 3.54 5.91
CA VAL A 68 -11.70 3.50 5.42
C VAL A 68 -11.16 4.91 5.23
N ASP A 69 -10.03 5.19 5.88
CA ASP A 69 -9.25 6.41 5.73
C ASP A 69 -7.81 6.09 5.34
N ILE A 70 -7.11 7.06 4.76
CA ILE A 70 -5.70 6.91 4.39
C ILE A 70 -4.83 7.22 5.60
N GLY A 71 -3.81 6.39 5.82
CA GLY A 71 -2.67 6.71 6.65
C GLY A 71 -1.45 7.00 5.78
N ILE A 72 -0.68 8.02 6.17
CA ILE A 72 0.66 8.26 5.62
C ILE A 72 1.65 8.15 6.77
N ALA A 73 2.68 7.33 6.61
CA ALA A 73 3.78 7.19 7.54
C ALA A 73 5.10 7.67 6.94
N GLU A 74 5.95 8.26 7.77
CA GLU A 74 7.37 8.49 7.49
C GLU A 74 8.16 7.26 7.94
N PHE A 75 9.20 6.91 7.16
CA PHE A 75 10.08 5.78 7.45
C PHE A 75 11.47 6.00 6.87
N ASP A 76 12.39 5.11 7.22
CA ASP A 76 13.75 5.06 6.71
C ASP A 76 13.95 3.78 5.89
N TRP A 77 14.37 3.90 4.64
CA TRP A 77 14.64 2.77 3.75
C TRP A 77 15.70 1.80 4.31
N ARG A 78 16.63 2.30 5.15
CA ARG A 78 17.70 1.50 5.76
C ARG A 78 17.20 0.52 6.83
N GLU A 79 15.97 0.71 7.32
CA GLU A 79 15.33 -0.22 8.27
C GLU A 79 14.65 -1.40 7.56
N LEU A 80 14.70 -1.44 6.22
CA LEU A 80 14.21 -2.56 5.41
C LEU A 80 15.37 -3.50 5.04
N PRO A 81 15.08 -4.78 4.77
CA PRO A 81 16.10 -5.78 4.45
C PRO A 81 16.60 -5.64 3.00
N ILE A 82 17.06 -4.44 2.62
CA ILE A 82 17.56 -4.09 1.30
C ILE A 82 19.10 -4.12 1.32
N PRO A 83 19.76 -4.68 0.29
CA PRO A 83 21.21 -4.63 0.14
C PRO A 83 21.79 -3.22 0.26
N THR A 84 22.95 -3.12 0.91
CA THR A 84 23.61 -1.83 1.21
C THR A 84 24.01 -1.07 -0.05
N ASP A 85 24.51 -1.77 -1.07
CA ASP A 85 24.88 -1.21 -2.38
C ASP A 85 23.70 -0.55 -3.10
N ILE A 86 22.49 -1.11 -2.95
CA ILE A 86 21.26 -0.50 -3.47
C ILE A 86 20.87 0.71 -2.61
N LEU A 87 20.96 0.61 -1.28
CA LEU A 87 20.64 1.72 -0.38
C LEU A 87 21.56 2.95 -0.59
N GLU A 88 22.82 2.74 -0.95
CA GLU A 88 23.80 3.79 -1.25
C GLU A 88 23.41 4.64 -2.49
N LEU A 89 22.46 4.17 -3.31
CA LEU A 89 21.92 4.95 -4.43
C LEU A 89 20.96 6.06 -3.98
N LEU A 90 20.51 6.05 -2.72
CA LEU A 90 19.63 7.09 -2.16
C LEU A 90 20.44 8.31 -1.72
N LYS A 91 20.08 9.49 -2.22
CA LYS A 91 20.58 10.77 -1.68
C LYS A 91 20.02 11.06 -0.28
N ASP A 92 18.78 10.64 -0.04
CA ASP A 92 18.07 10.75 1.23
C ASP A 92 17.29 9.43 1.47
N PRO A 93 17.56 8.70 2.57
CA PRO A 93 16.89 7.43 2.83
C PRO A 93 15.50 7.59 3.47
N HIS A 94 15.05 8.81 3.77
CA HIS A 94 13.73 9.04 4.33
C HIS A 94 12.65 8.98 3.26
N GLY A 95 11.61 8.19 3.53
CA GLY A 95 10.50 7.96 2.61
C GLY A 95 9.14 8.19 3.26
N TYR A 96 8.12 8.17 2.42
CA TYR A 96 6.72 8.12 2.84
C TYR A 96 6.07 6.82 2.39
N HIS A 97 5.14 6.34 3.20
CA HIS A 97 4.43 5.09 2.97
C HIS A 97 2.93 5.28 3.16
N MET A 98 2.13 4.77 2.22
CA MET A 98 0.68 4.78 2.34
C MET A 98 0.16 3.46 2.88
N PHE A 99 -0.78 3.54 3.81
CA PHE A 99 -1.55 2.42 4.34
C PHE A 99 -3.01 2.83 4.58
N LEU A 100 -3.86 1.93 5.08
CA LEU A 100 -5.27 2.23 5.38
C LEU A 100 -5.58 2.10 6.89
N TYR A 101 -6.40 3.00 7.39
CA TYR A 101 -7.16 2.83 8.62
C TYR A 101 -8.53 2.25 8.28
N VAL A 102 -8.83 1.02 8.70
CA VAL A 102 -10.05 0.29 8.35
C VAL A 102 -10.83 -0.08 9.61
N GLY A 103 -12.15 0.08 9.62
CA GLY A 103 -12.97 -0.31 10.77
C GLY A 103 -14.43 -0.60 10.45
N THR A 104 -15.05 -1.42 11.29
CA THR A 104 -16.47 -1.83 11.21
C THR A 104 -17.34 -1.15 12.30
N GLY A 105 -16.91 0.01 12.83
CA GLY A 105 -17.61 0.66 13.95
C GLY A 105 -16.94 1.94 14.46
N LYS A 106 -16.65 1.98 15.77
CA LYS A 106 -16.00 3.13 16.45
C LYS A 106 -14.47 3.09 16.41
N ALA A 107 -13.87 1.92 16.26
CA ALA A 107 -12.41 1.75 16.18
C ALA A 107 -11.97 1.47 14.74
N THR A 108 -10.82 2.00 14.35
CA THR A 108 -10.13 1.68 13.10
C THR A 108 -8.80 1.00 13.41
N LYS A 109 -8.43 0.00 12.60
CA LYS A 109 -7.18 -0.74 12.66
C LYS A 109 -6.32 -0.41 11.45
N VAL A 110 -5.02 -0.66 11.55
CA VAL A 110 -4.09 -0.48 10.43
C VAL A 110 -4.17 -1.70 9.51
N VAL A 111 -4.37 -1.45 8.23
CA VAL A 111 -4.38 -2.45 7.18
C VAL A 111 -3.40 -2.03 6.10
N ASP A 112 -2.40 -2.88 5.87
CA ASP A 112 -1.31 -2.67 4.92
C ASP A 112 -1.12 -3.90 4.03
N ALA A 113 -1.25 -3.72 2.71
CA ALA A 113 -1.17 -4.77 1.69
C ALA A 113 0.10 -4.68 0.83
N THR A 114 1.16 -4.02 1.32
CA THR A 114 2.32 -3.65 0.49
C THR A 114 3.11 -4.83 -0.04
N TRP A 115 3.68 -5.64 0.86
CA TRP A 115 4.60 -6.70 0.48
C TRP A 115 3.82 -7.94 0.02
N ASP A 116 4.10 -8.39 -1.20
CA ASP A 116 3.54 -9.65 -1.70
C ASP A 116 4.21 -10.85 -1.01
N LYS A 117 3.57 -12.02 -1.08
CA LYS A 117 4.08 -13.26 -0.47
C LYS A 117 5.54 -13.59 -0.81
N GLY A 118 6.01 -13.21 -2.00
CA GLY A 118 7.39 -13.46 -2.43
C GLY A 118 8.44 -12.71 -1.62
N MET A 119 8.04 -11.67 -0.89
CA MET A 119 8.92 -10.83 -0.09
C MET A 119 9.27 -11.46 1.27
N THR A 120 8.51 -12.46 1.73
CA THR A 120 8.71 -13.11 3.04
C THR A 120 10.13 -13.69 3.17
N ARG A 121 10.64 -14.34 2.12
CA ARG A 121 11.99 -14.95 2.13
C ARG A 121 13.12 -13.92 2.20
N LEU A 122 12.81 -12.66 1.91
CA LEU A 122 13.75 -11.55 1.98
C LEU A 122 13.69 -10.83 3.33
N GLY A 123 12.88 -11.31 4.27
CA GLY A 123 12.76 -10.73 5.61
C GLY A 123 11.78 -9.55 5.71
N PHE A 124 11.04 -9.22 4.65
CA PHE A 124 10.00 -8.20 4.73
C PHE A 124 8.78 -8.71 5.52
N PRO A 125 8.09 -7.84 6.26
CA PRO A 125 6.89 -8.20 7.00
C PRO A 125 5.69 -8.37 6.05
N VAL A 126 5.37 -9.61 5.69
CA VAL A 126 4.19 -9.92 4.86
C VAL A 126 3.00 -10.28 5.74
N PHE A 127 1.90 -9.55 5.60
CA PHE A 127 0.73 -9.74 6.47
C PHE A 127 -0.39 -10.56 5.84
N SER A 128 -1.14 -11.27 6.68
CA SER A 128 -2.49 -11.75 6.40
C SER A 128 -3.50 -10.86 7.10
N TRP A 129 -4.71 -10.75 6.56
CA TRP A 129 -5.79 -10.00 7.20
C TRP A 129 -7.02 -10.87 7.40
N ASP A 130 -7.64 -10.78 8.57
CA ASP A 130 -8.85 -11.50 8.93
C ASP A 130 -10.11 -10.67 8.70
N GLY A 131 -10.00 -9.46 8.13
CA GLY A 131 -11.11 -8.53 7.91
C GLY A 131 -11.44 -7.65 9.11
N VAL A 132 -10.77 -7.78 10.25
CA VAL A 132 -11.15 -7.07 11.49
C VAL A 132 -9.94 -6.53 12.24
N SER A 133 -8.93 -7.37 12.43
CA SER A 133 -7.73 -7.09 13.18
C SER A 133 -6.77 -6.19 12.42
N SER A 134 -5.80 -5.64 13.15
CA SER A 134 -4.69 -4.91 12.51
C SER A 134 -3.76 -5.88 11.81
N THR A 135 -3.32 -5.55 10.61
CA THR A 135 -2.25 -6.29 9.92
C THR A 135 -0.87 -5.95 10.48
N GLY A 136 -0.64 -4.67 10.81
CA GLY A 136 0.69 -4.11 11.06
C GLY A 136 1.03 -3.07 9.99
N LEU A 137 2.24 -2.52 10.01
CA LEU A 137 2.75 -1.65 8.94
C LEU A 137 3.88 -2.37 8.21
N ALA A 138 3.92 -2.18 6.88
CA ALA A 138 4.97 -2.75 6.03
C ALA A 138 6.36 -2.17 6.30
N ILE A 139 6.42 -1.08 7.05
CA ILE A 139 7.62 -0.33 7.42
C ILE A 139 7.64 -0.07 8.93
N LYS A 140 8.82 0.26 9.47
CA LYS A 140 8.96 0.80 10.82
C LYS A 140 8.68 2.31 10.79
N ALA A 141 7.47 2.69 11.15
CA ALA A 141 7.04 4.09 11.10
C ALA A 141 7.67 4.93 12.22
N THR A 142 8.16 6.11 11.88
CA THR A 142 8.60 7.12 12.86
C THR A 142 7.46 8.09 13.20
N ASN A 143 6.62 8.42 12.22
CA ASN A 143 5.45 9.27 12.37
C ASN A 143 4.33 8.78 11.44
N ALA A 144 3.13 8.58 11.95
CA ALA A 144 1.98 8.15 11.15
C ALA A 144 0.79 9.07 11.39
N ARG A 145 0.20 9.57 10.30
CA ARG A 145 -0.94 10.50 10.35
C ARG A 145 -2.08 10.04 9.47
N ARG A 146 -3.31 10.26 9.93
CA ARG A 146 -4.51 10.12 9.09
C ARG A 146 -4.57 11.26 8.08
N GLN A 147 -4.91 10.95 6.85
CA GLN A 147 -5.05 11.93 5.78
C GLN A 147 -6.37 11.76 5.04
N ASN A 148 -7.02 12.89 4.77
CA ASN A 148 -8.22 12.91 3.94
C ASN A 148 -7.82 12.74 2.46
N LEU A 149 -8.51 11.82 1.76
CA LEU A 149 -8.23 11.50 0.35
C LEU A 149 -8.39 12.72 -0.57
N LEU A 150 -9.38 13.58 -0.34
CA LEU A 150 -9.60 14.79 -1.14
C LEU A 150 -8.40 15.73 -0.98
N THR A 151 -7.99 15.99 0.27
CA THR A 151 -6.82 16.83 0.56
C THR A 151 -5.53 16.25 -0.05
N LEU A 152 -5.36 14.92 -0.02
CA LEU A 152 -4.22 14.27 -0.65
C LEU A 152 -4.21 14.48 -2.17
N LYS A 153 -5.34 14.25 -2.84
CA LYS A 153 -5.49 14.48 -4.29
C LYS A 153 -5.23 15.94 -4.66
N THR A 154 -5.80 16.90 -3.92
CA THR A 154 -5.59 18.32 -4.18
C THR A 154 -4.11 18.71 -4.06
N ARG A 155 -3.40 18.21 -3.03
CA ARG A 155 -1.97 18.46 -2.85
C ARG A 155 -1.14 17.81 -3.96
N ALA A 156 -1.47 16.58 -4.36
CA ALA A 156 -0.78 15.88 -5.44
C ALA A 156 -0.94 16.62 -6.77
N ILE A 157 -2.15 17.09 -7.09
CA ILE A 157 -2.42 17.90 -8.28
C ILE A 157 -1.60 19.19 -8.22
N ALA A 158 -1.70 19.96 -7.13
CA ALA A 158 -0.96 21.21 -6.97
C ALA A 158 0.56 21.02 -7.11
N SER A 159 1.13 19.98 -6.49
CA SER A 159 2.54 19.63 -6.59
C SER A 159 2.94 19.25 -8.02
N SER A 160 2.14 18.42 -8.70
CA SER A 160 2.41 18.03 -10.09
C SER A 160 2.37 19.23 -11.05
N THR A 161 1.44 20.16 -10.85
CA THR A 161 1.33 21.39 -11.64
C THR A 161 2.55 22.29 -11.39
N LEU A 162 2.95 22.48 -10.13
CA LEU A 162 4.14 23.26 -9.78
C LEU A 162 5.43 22.64 -10.34
N LYS A 163 5.55 21.31 -10.31
CA LYS A 163 6.71 20.60 -10.88
C LYS A 163 6.79 20.80 -12.39
N LYS A 164 5.66 20.64 -13.11
CA LYS A 164 5.57 20.90 -14.56
C LYS A 164 5.90 22.35 -14.93
N LEU A 165 5.52 23.32 -14.09
CA LEU A 165 5.85 24.74 -14.31
C LEU A 165 7.34 25.04 -14.09
N LYS A 166 7.99 24.35 -13.15
CA LYS A 166 9.40 24.57 -12.83
C LYS A 166 10.33 23.85 -13.82
N ASN A 167 10.09 22.57 -14.08
CA ASN A 167 10.92 21.71 -14.93
C ASN A 167 10.01 20.93 -15.90
N PRO A 168 9.75 21.44 -17.11
CA PRO A 168 8.75 20.84 -18.02
C PRO A 168 9.17 19.49 -18.63
N ILE A 169 10.47 19.15 -18.61
CA ILE A 169 11.01 17.91 -19.20
C ILE A 169 12.22 17.46 -18.40
N GLU A 170 12.04 16.57 -17.43
CA GLU A 170 13.15 15.74 -16.93
C GLU A 170 12.55 14.47 -16.33
N THR A 171 12.72 13.34 -17.03
CA THR A 171 12.67 12.03 -16.41
C THR A 171 14.00 11.86 -15.67
N GLU A 172 14.09 12.43 -14.47
CA GLU A 172 15.25 12.18 -13.61
C GLU A 172 15.41 10.66 -13.48
N ALA A 173 16.63 10.16 -13.76
CA ALA A 173 16.95 8.77 -13.52
C ALA A 173 16.64 8.43 -12.05
N THR A 174 16.12 7.23 -11.81
CA THR A 174 15.84 6.73 -10.46
C THR A 174 16.69 5.50 -10.14
N PRO A 175 18.03 5.63 -10.00
CA PRO A 175 18.93 4.48 -9.84
C PRO A 175 18.52 3.56 -8.68
N PHE A 176 18.06 4.13 -7.56
CA PHE A 176 17.55 3.35 -6.44
C PHE A 176 16.35 2.49 -6.84
N ASN A 177 15.35 3.06 -7.53
CA ASN A 177 14.15 2.32 -7.92
C ASN A 177 14.49 1.19 -8.91
N ASP A 178 15.41 1.47 -9.84
CA ASP A 178 15.83 0.51 -10.84
C ASP A 178 16.61 -0.65 -10.19
N GLY A 179 17.61 -0.33 -9.35
CA GLY A 179 18.38 -1.32 -8.60
C GLY A 179 17.52 -2.16 -7.66
N PHE A 180 16.61 -1.52 -6.93
CA PHE A 180 15.66 -2.21 -6.05
C PHE A 180 14.74 -3.16 -6.85
N ASN A 181 14.17 -2.70 -7.97
CA ASN A 181 13.29 -3.52 -8.80
C ASN A 181 14.02 -4.71 -9.45
N LEU A 182 15.27 -4.51 -9.91
CA LEU A 182 16.12 -5.58 -10.43
C LEU A 182 16.38 -6.64 -9.37
N TRP A 183 16.82 -6.23 -8.18
CA TRP A 183 17.04 -7.13 -7.05
C TRP A 183 15.78 -7.92 -6.68
N LEU A 184 14.61 -7.27 -6.64
CA LEU A 184 13.35 -8.00 -6.42
C LEU A 184 13.04 -9.02 -7.53
N GLY A 185 13.38 -8.71 -8.78
CA GLY A 185 13.24 -9.60 -9.93
C GLY A 185 14.12 -10.85 -9.81
N GLU A 186 15.41 -10.66 -9.52
CA GLU A 186 16.40 -11.71 -9.26
C GLU A 186 15.92 -12.65 -8.17
N MET A 187 15.54 -12.07 -7.02
CA MET A 187 15.13 -12.86 -5.87
C MET A 187 13.85 -13.65 -6.14
N ARG A 188 12.98 -13.19 -7.06
CA ARG A 188 11.76 -13.88 -7.48
C ARG A 188 11.99 -14.96 -8.55
N GLY A 189 13.22 -15.13 -9.04
CA GLY A 189 13.53 -16.08 -10.12
C GLY A 189 12.87 -15.68 -11.44
N LYS A 190 12.67 -14.37 -11.67
CA LYS A 190 12.02 -13.82 -12.87
C LYS A 190 13.01 -13.25 -13.88
N ILE A 191 14.26 -13.72 -13.87
CA ILE A 191 15.30 -13.33 -14.82
C ILE A 191 15.74 -14.56 -15.59
#